data_AF-A0A3D0C9Q0-F1
#
_entry.id   AF-A0A3D0C9Q0-F1
#
_cell.length_a   1.000
_cell.length_b   1.000
_cell.length_c   1.000
_cell.angle_alpha   90.00
_cell.angle_beta   90.00
_cell.angle_gamma   90.00
#
_symmetry.space_group_name_H-M   'P 1'
#
loop_
_entity.id
_entity.type
_entity.pdbx_description
1 polymer ?
#
loop_
_entity_poly.entity_id
_entity_poly.type
_entity_poly.pdbx_seq_one_letter_code
_entity_poly.pdbx_strand_id
1 'polypeptide(L)'
;GNGISIIIFAGIVAGMPSAVGQTAEMARQGELHLLVLLLIGVVVFAVTFLVVFVERGQRRIVVNYAKRQQGRKVFAAQSTHLPLKVNMAGVIPPIFASSLILFPGTLASWFGQGDGPVADFLQGVSGAMSPG
;
A
#
# COMPACT_ATOMS: atom_id res chain seq x y z
N GLY A 1 13.77 -7.02 -5.41
CA GLY A 1 12.82 -5.90 -5.52
C GLY A 1 12.73 -5.50 -6.97
N ASN A 2 11.53 -5.19 -7.47
CA ASN A 2 11.36 -4.71 -8.84
C ASN A 2 11.94 -3.29 -8.96
N GLY A 3 12.72 -2.97 -10.00
CA GLY A 3 13.37 -1.65 -10.15
C GLY A 3 12.41 -0.46 -10.03
N ILE A 4 11.19 -0.60 -10.58
CA ILE A 4 10.11 0.40 -10.48
C ILE A 4 9.74 0.68 -9.01
N SER A 5 9.68 -0.36 -8.17
CA SER A 5 9.33 -0.18 -6.74
C SER A 5 10.40 0.60 -5.96
N ILE A 6 11.67 0.53 -6.38
CA ILE A 6 12.77 1.26 -5.74
C ILE A 6 12.68 2.75 -6.09
N ILE A 7 12.34 3.08 -7.34
CA ILE A 7 12.18 4.48 -7.77
C ILE A 7 11.02 5.14 -7.02
N ILE A 8 9.87 4.46 -6.96
CA ILE A 8 8.69 4.95 -6.23
C ILE A 8 9.01 5.11 -4.75
N PHE A 9 9.67 4.12 -4.14
CA PHE A 9 10.10 4.17 -2.75
C PHE A 9 11.01 5.38 -2.48
N ALA A 10 12.02 5.60 -3.30
CA ALA A 10 12.93 6.73 -3.15
C ALA A 10 12.19 8.08 -3.24
N GLY A 11 11.21 8.19 -4.15
CA GLY A 11 10.37 9.38 -4.28
C GLY A 11 9.53 9.67 -3.04
N ILE A 12 8.87 8.65 -2.48
CA ILE A 12 8.07 8.79 -1.25
C ILE A 12 8.96 9.14 -0.06
N VAL A 13 10.09 8.43 0.10
CA VAL A 13 11.01 8.61 1.23
C VAL A 13 11.67 9.98 1.22
N ALA A 14 11.98 10.54 0.05
CA ALA A 14 12.55 11.88 -0.07
C ALA A 14 11.65 12.99 0.52
N GLY A 15 10.32 12.80 0.53
CA GLY A 15 9.38 13.74 1.12
C GLY A 15 9.10 13.53 2.61
N MET A 16 9.49 12.39 3.20
CA MET A 16 9.21 12.13 4.62
C MET A 16 9.94 13.10 5.57
N PRO A 17 11.24 13.43 5.39
CA PRO A 17 11.94 14.34 6.29
C PRO A 17 11.30 15.72 6.38
N SER A 18 10.84 16.28 5.25
CA SER A 18 10.19 17.59 5.24
C SER A 18 8.81 17.54 5.91
N ALA A 19 8.02 16.48 5.69
CA ALA A 19 6.73 16.30 6.34
C ALA A 19 6.86 16.20 7.87
N VAL A 20 7.86 15.46 8.37
CA VAL A 20 8.16 15.37 9.81
C VAL A 20 8.60 16.73 10.35
N GLY A 21 9.46 17.45 9.62
CA GLY A 21 9.91 18.79 10.00
C GLY A 21 8.76 19.79 10.10
N GLN A 22 7.85 19.82 9.13
CA GLN A 22 6.67 20.67 9.16
C GLN A 22 5.74 20.33 10.32
N THR A 23 5.49 19.04 10.56
CA THR A 23 4.64 18.59 11.68
C THR A 23 5.25 18.99 13.03
N ALA A 24 6.58 18.90 13.18
CA ALA A 24 7.27 19.31 14.40
C ALA A 24 7.21 20.84 14.60
N GLU A 25 7.30 21.61 13.52
CA GLU A 25 7.21 23.06 13.57
C GLU A 25 5.78 23.53 13.93
N MET A 26 4.75 22.92 13.34
CA MET A 26 3.35 23.14 13.70
C MET A 26 3.04 22.81 15.16
N ALA A 27 3.69 21.78 15.71
CA ALA A 27 3.60 21.46 17.14
C ALA A 27 4.31 22.49 18.03
N ARG A 28 5.42 23.09 17.57
CA ARG A 28 6.13 24.16 18.30
C ARG A 28 5.37 25.47 18.30
N GLN A 29 4.72 25.81 17.20
CA GLN A 29 3.94 27.04 17.04
C GLN A 29 2.60 26.98 17.79
N GLY A 30 2.25 25.84 18.37
CA GLY A 30 1.03 25.65 19.14
C GLY A 30 -0.22 25.47 18.29
N GLU A 31 -0.08 25.42 16.96
CA GLU A 31 -1.18 25.14 16.02
C GLU A 31 -1.67 23.71 16.14
N LEU A 32 -0.77 22.76 16.46
CA LEU A 32 -1.12 21.38 16.74
C LEU A 32 -1.13 21.10 18.25
N HIS A 33 -2.30 20.74 18.75
CA HIS A 33 -2.43 20.27 20.12
C HIS A 33 -1.66 18.95 20.32
N LEU A 34 -0.96 18.83 21.44
CA LEU A 34 -0.17 17.64 21.81
C LEU A 34 -0.95 16.32 21.69
N LEU A 35 -2.26 16.35 21.93
CA LEU A 35 -3.15 15.18 21.79
C LEU A 35 -3.25 14.72 20.33
N VAL A 36 -3.35 15.65 19.37
CA VAL A 36 -3.39 15.35 17.93
C VAL A 36 -2.06 14.77 17.47
N LEU A 37 -0.93 15.31 17.94
CA LEU A 37 0.39 14.78 17.62
C LEU A 37 0.56 13.33 18.11
N LEU A 38 0.12 13.04 19.34
CA LEU A 38 0.11 11.68 19.89
C LEU A 38 -0.77 10.76 19.04
N LEU A 39 -1.97 11.21 18.67
CA LEU A 39 -2.91 10.44 17.84
C LEU A 39 -2.29 10.08 16.49
N ILE A 40 -1.63 11.03 15.82
CA ILE A 40 -0.93 10.78 14.54
C ILE A 40 0.12 9.68 14.73
N GLY A 41 0.94 9.76 15.77
CA GLY A 41 1.95 8.73 16.07
C GLY A 41 1.34 7.35 16.29
N VAL A 42 0.24 7.27 17.04
CA VAL A 42 -0.49 6.02 17.28
C VAL A 42 -1.06 5.45 15.99
N VAL A 43 -1.66 6.28 15.13
CA VAL A 43 -2.22 5.85 13.85
C VAL A 43 -1.14 5.31 12.93
N VAL A 44 0.00 6.01 12.80
CA VAL A 44 1.14 5.55 11.99
C VAL A 44 1.65 4.18 12.48
N PHE A 45 1.78 4.02 13.80
CA PHE A 45 2.20 2.75 14.38
C PHE A 45 1.18 1.64 14.13
N ALA A 46 -0.12 1.91 14.35
CA ALA A 46 -1.19 0.94 14.17
C ALA A 46 -1.31 0.46 12.71
N VAL A 47 -1.25 1.38 11.75
CA VAL A 47 -1.27 1.06 10.32
C VAL A 47 -0.05 0.23 9.93
N THR A 48 1.14 0.62 10.37
CA THR A 48 2.37 -0.12 10.09
C THR A 48 2.31 -1.54 10.65
N PHE A 49 1.83 -1.69 11.89
CA PHE A 49 1.64 -3.00 12.52
C PHE A 49 0.65 -3.87 11.74
N LEU A 50 -0.49 -3.31 11.32
CA LEU A 50 -1.51 -4.01 10.56
C LEU A 50 -0.99 -4.50 9.21
N VAL A 51 -0.25 -3.65 8.48
CA VAL A 51 0.36 -4.03 7.20
C VAL A 51 1.34 -5.19 7.39
N VAL A 52 2.23 -5.10 8.38
CA VAL A 52 3.20 -6.18 8.67
C VAL A 52 2.50 -7.47 9.09
N PHE A 53 1.43 -7.38 9.88
CA PHE A 53 0.64 -8.55 10.29
C PHE A 53 0.03 -9.27 9.08
N VAL A 54 -0.61 -8.52 8.19
CA VAL A 54 -1.24 -9.08 6.98
C VAL A 54 -0.20 -9.65 6.02
N GLU A 55 0.93 -8.96 5.82
CA GLU A 55 2.01 -9.43 4.94
C GLU A 55 2.71 -10.69 5.45
N ARG A 56 2.82 -10.86 6.78
CA ARG A 56 3.38 -12.07 7.40
C ARG A 56 2.40 -13.25 7.44
N GLY A 57 1.12 -13.01 7.16
CA GLY A 57 0.10 -14.04 7.07
C GLY A 57 0.39 -15.04 5.94
N GLN A 58 0.57 -16.31 6.29
CA GLN A 58 0.68 -17.40 5.32
C GLN A 58 -0.18 -18.60 5.75
N ARG A 59 -0.89 -19.18 4.79
CA ARG A 59 -1.62 -20.43 4.94
C ARG A 59 -0.71 -21.59 4.57
N ARG A 60 -0.51 -22.54 5.49
CA ARG A 60 0.24 -23.77 5.22
C ARG A 60 -0.74 -24.85 4.76
N ILE A 61 -0.62 -25.31 3.53
CA ILE A 61 -1.42 -26.44 3.00
C ILE A 61 -0.53 -27.68 2.97
N VAL A 62 -0.96 -28.76 3.62
CA VAL A 62 -0.23 -30.04 3.60
C VAL A 62 -0.37 -30.71 2.25
N VAL A 63 0.75 -31.12 1.67
CA VAL A 63 0.81 -31.89 0.43
C VAL A 63 1.40 -33.25 0.77
N ASN A 64 0.58 -34.28 0.58
CA ASN A 64 1.01 -35.66 0.76
C ASN A 64 1.53 -36.17 -0.58
N TYR A 65 2.86 -36.35 -0.70
CA TYR A 65 3.40 -36.98 -1.89
C TYR A 65 3.02 -38.47 -1.92
N ALA A 66 2.55 -38.93 -3.08
CA ALA A 66 2.22 -40.34 -3.27
C ALA A 66 3.46 -41.20 -3.02
N LYS A 67 3.28 -42.27 -2.24
CA LYS A 67 4.34 -43.26 -1.99
C LYS A 67 4.76 -43.85 -3.32
N ARG A 68 6.02 -43.68 -3.73
CA ARG A 68 6.59 -44.46 -4.82
C ARG A 68 7.02 -45.82 -4.26
N GLN A 69 6.32 -46.88 -4.65
CA GLN A 69 6.75 -48.24 -4.38
C GLN A 69 7.78 -48.63 -5.46
N GLN A 70 9.04 -48.84 -5.08
CA GLN A 70 10.07 -49.37 -5.97
C GLN A 70 10.47 -50.76 -5.46
N GLY A 71 10.01 -51.81 -6.15
CA GLY A 71 10.20 -53.20 -5.73
C GLY A 71 9.36 -53.59 -4.50
N ARG A 72 9.95 -54.35 -3.57
CA ARG A 72 9.29 -54.88 -2.35
C ARG A 72 9.40 -53.97 -1.13
N LYS A 73 9.91 -52.75 -1.29
CA LYS A 73 10.06 -51.74 -0.23
C LYS A 73 9.11 -50.57 -0.48
N VAL A 74 8.25 -50.30 0.50
CA VAL A 74 7.38 -49.12 0.52
C VAL A 74 8.17 -47.99 1.17
N PHE A 75 8.49 -46.94 0.41
CA PHE A 75 9.08 -45.73 0.98
C PHE A 75 8.01 -44.94 1.76
N ALA A 76 8.38 -44.41 2.92
CA ALA A 76 7.48 -43.65 3.78
C ALA A 76 6.92 -42.44 3.00
N ALA A 77 5.62 -42.16 3.18
CA ALA A 77 5.02 -40.95 2.63
C ALA A 77 5.61 -39.75 3.37
N GLN A 78 6.39 -38.93 2.68
CA GLN A 78 6.87 -37.68 3.22
C GLN A 78 5.77 -36.62 3.02
N SER A 79 5.15 -36.17 4.11
CA SER A 79 4.24 -35.02 4.07
C SER A 79 5.08 -33.75 4.00
N THR A 80 4.88 -32.93 2.97
CA THR A 80 5.41 -31.56 2.93
C THR A 80 4.28 -30.56 3.16
N HIS A 81 4.61 -29.29 3.34
CA HIS A 81 3.63 -28.22 3.30
C HIS A 81 4.02 -27.20 2.24
N LEU A 82 3.05 -26.80 1.43
CA LEU A 82 3.20 -25.69 0.50
C LEU A 82 2.67 -24.42 1.19
N PRO A 83 3.54 -23.42 1.47
CA PRO A 83 3.09 -22.15 2.03
C PRO A 83 2.46 -21.28 0.93
N LEU A 84 1.25 -20.80 1.18
CA LEU A 84 0.59 -19.78 0.36
C LEU A 84 0.45 -18.50 1.19
N LYS A 85 1.12 -17.42 0.77
CA LYS A 85 0.96 -16.10 1.39
C LYS A 85 -0.46 -15.58 1.21
N VAL A 86 -0.97 -14.86 2.21
CA VAL A 86 -2.30 -14.23 2.18
C VAL A 86 -2.38 -13.16 1.09
N ASN A 87 -1.34 -12.34 0.96
CA ASN A 87 -1.19 -11.38 -0.13
C ASN A 87 0.01 -11.75 -1.00
N MET A 88 -0.26 -12.27 -2.20
CA MET A 88 0.77 -12.61 -3.19
C MET A 88 1.25 -11.38 -4.00
N ALA A 89 0.44 -10.31 -4.05
CA ALA A 89 0.71 -9.10 -4.86
C ALA A 89 1.55 -8.04 -4.13
N GLY A 90 1.74 -8.17 -2.81
CA GLY A 90 2.57 -7.28 -2.02
C GLY A 90 2.09 -5.83 -2.07
N VAL A 91 3.01 -4.91 -2.40
CA VAL A 91 2.84 -3.44 -2.36
C VAL A 91 2.21 -2.86 -3.64
N ILE A 92 2.05 -3.67 -4.70
CA ILE A 92 1.54 -3.17 -6.00
C ILE A 92 0.09 -2.67 -5.92
N PRO A 93 -0.87 -3.39 -5.28
CA PRO A 93 -2.26 -2.93 -5.26
C PRO A 93 -2.48 -1.58 -4.58
N PRO A 94 -1.87 -1.27 -3.41
CA PRO A 94 -1.93 0.07 -2.83
C PRO A 94 -1.35 1.16 -3.74
N ILE A 95 -0.21 0.90 -4.39
CA ILE A 95 0.41 1.86 -5.32
C ILE A 95 -0.54 2.16 -6.49
N PHE A 96 -1.15 1.13 -7.07
CA PHE A 96 -2.09 1.29 -8.17
C PHE A 96 -3.34 2.08 -7.75
N ALA A 97 -3.88 1.80 -6.57
CA ALA A 97 -5.01 2.54 -6.01
C ALA A 97 -4.70 4.04 -5.85
N SER A 98 -3.56 4.39 -5.27
CA SER A 98 -3.13 5.79 -5.13
C SER A 98 -2.98 6.48 -6.48
N SER A 99 -2.43 5.80 -7.49
CA SER A 99 -2.32 6.38 -8.84
C SER A 99 -3.66 6.60 -9.51
N LEU A 100 -4.64 5.72 -9.29
CA LEU A 100 -5.98 5.83 -9.85
C LEU A 100 -6.77 6.98 -9.21
N ILE A 101 -6.57 7.23 -7.91
CA ILE A 101 -7.19 8.37 -7.20
C ILE A 101 -6.61 9.69 -7.70
N LEU A 102 -5.29 9.76 -7.89
CA LEU A 102 -4.61 11.00 -8.33
C LEU A 102 -4.85 11.31 -9.80
N PHE A 103 -5.11 10.30 -10.64
CA PHE A 103 -5.21 10.44 -12.09
C PHE A 103 -6.27 11.46 -12.57
N PRO A 104 -7.53 11.43 -12.09
CA PRO A 104 -8.55 12.41 -12.49
C PRO A 104 -8.19 13.84 -12.08
N GLY A 105 -7.63 14.03 -10.89
CA GLY A 105 -7.16 15.35 -10.42
C GLY A 105 -6.05 15.91 -11.31
N THR A 106 -5.11 15.05 -11.75
CA THR A 106 -4.07 15.47 -12.70
C THR A 106 -4.60 15.78 -14.10
N LEU A 107 -5.65 15.07 -14.56
CA LEU A 107 -6.29 15.41 -15.83
C LEU A 107 -7.06 16.73 -15.75
N ALA A 108 -7.79 16.96 -14.66
CA ALA A 108 -8.51 18.21 -14.44
C ALA A 108 -7.55 19.41 -14.31
N SER A 109 -6.38 19.25 -13.69
CA SER A 109 -5.41 20.34 -13.60
C SER A 109 -4.76 20.70 -14.93
N TRP A 110 -4.64 19.75 -15.86
CA TRP A 110 -4.04 20.01 -17.19
C TRP A 110 -5.07 20.47 -18.23
N PHE A 111 -6.30 19.95 -18.16
CA PHE A 111 -7.33 20.17 -19.19
C PHE A 111 -8.54 20.97 -18.70
N GLY A 112 -8.71 21.13 -17.39
CA GLY A 112 -9.84 21.86 -16.79
C GLY A 112 -9.71 23.39 -16.82
N GLN A 113 -8.68 23.92 -17.49
CA GLN A 113 -8.42 25.36 -17.63
C GLN A 113 -8.94 25.94 -18.97
N GLY A 114 -9.62 25.13 -19.79
CA GLY A 114 -10.29 25.59 -21.02
C GLY A 114 -11.81 25.53 -20.89
N ASP A 115 -12.51 26.52 -21.47
CA ASP A 115 -13.98 26.53 -21.56
C ASP A 115 -14.45 25.45 -22.54
N GLY A 116 -15.03 24.36 -22.01
CA GLY A 116 -15.64 23.33 -22.83
C GLY A 116 -16.37 22.25 -22.01
N PRO A 117 -17.33 21.52 -22.61
CA PRO A 117 -18.15 20.53 -21.91
C PRO A 117 -17.33 19.37 -21.30
N VAL A 118 -16.14 19.11 -21.84
CA VAL A 118 -15.19 18.13 -21.30
C VAL A 118 -14.51 18.66 -20.03
N ALA A 119 -14.21 19.96 -19.95
CA ALA A 119 -13.63 20.56 -18.75
C ALA A 119 -14.64 20.56 -17.60
N ASP A 120 -15.92 20.83 -17.87
CA ASP A 120 -17.00 20.75 -16.86
C ASP A 120 -17.19 19.33 -16.33
N PHE A 121 -17.13 18.32 -17.21
CA PHE A 121 -17.19 16.90 -16.81
C PHE A 121 -15.97 16.50 -15.96
N LEU A 122 -14.77 16.92 -16.37
CA LEU A 122 -13.53 16.64 -15.63
C LEU A 122 -13.51 17.34 -14.27
N GLN A 123 -14.01 18.58 -14.18
CA GLN A 123 -14.15 19.31 -12.92
C GLN A 123 -15.18 18.61 -12.01
N GLY A 124 -16.33 18.16 -12.55
CA GLY A 124 -17.35 17.43 -11.78
C GLY A 124 -16.86 16.08 -11.23
N VAL A 125 -16.12 15.30 -12.03
CA VAL A 125 -15.51 14.04 -11.58
C VAL A 125 -14.39 14.31 -10.57
N SER A 126 -13.56 15.34 -10.78
CA SER A 126 -12.51 15.71 -9.83
C SER A 126 -13.07 16.21 -8.49
N GLY A 127 -14.20 16.94 -8.51
CA GLY A 127 -14.91 17.39 -7.31
C GLY A 127 -15.54 16.24 -6.54
N ALA A 128 -16.08 15.22 -7.24
CA ALA A 128 -16.62 14.03 -6.58
C ALA A 128 -15.55 13.08 -6.02
N MET A 129 -14.31 13.17 -6.51
CA MET A 129 -13.17 12.34 -6.08
C MET A 129 -12.22 13.06 -5.13
N SER A 130 -12.32 14.39 -5.00
CA SER A 130 -11.68 15.16 -3.95
C SER A 130 -12.48 14.98 -2.65
N PRO A 131 -11.87 14.47 -1.55
CA PRO A 131 -12.50 14.57 -0.25
C PRO A 131 -12.38 16.03 0.21
N GLY A 132 -13.48 16.79 0.04
CA GLY A 132 -13.63 18.18 0.45
C GLY A 132 -14.97 18.75 0.00
#